data_AF-A0A523HQE4-F1
#
_entry.id   AF-A0A523HQE4-F1
#
_cell.length_a   1.000
_cell.length_b   1.000
_cell.length_c   1.000
_cell.angle_alpha   90.00
_cell.angle_beta   90.00
_cell.angle_gamma   90.00
#
_symmetry.space_group_name_H-M   'P 1'
#
loop_
_entity.id
_entity.type
_entity.pdbx_description
1 polymer ?
#
loop_
_entity_poly.entity_id
_entity_poly.type
_entity_poly.pdbx_seq_one_letter_code
_entity_poly.pdbx_strand_id
1 'polypeptide(L)'
;IDNPTHGNQAYSNLNEGYGKVLRYGAYSEEVLDKLRWINGTLGPVLREALEQSDGLDIRALLAEALHMGDEGHNRNKAGSLLYLKLLSPLIAKVVKDEGVEAEVLQFLGDNALSVLNPVMAACKVMADAAHGVEGSTVVTAMARNGTDFGVRVSGLGDDWFTAPAGIPEGLYFPGFTSEDANADIGDSTITETAGIGGFAMASAPAIVAFVSGTPQDALNTTLEMYEITVAEHEHFTMPPLEFRGTPTGIDIRKVVELGITPRINTGIAHKEPGVGQVGAGLVRPPKEIFEQALFAYAERYQL
;
A
#
# COMPACT_ATOMS: atom_id res chain seq x y z
N ILE A 1 -6.99 12.60 -3.55
CA ILE A 1 -5.93 13.02 -2.60
C ILE A 1 -5.11 14.07 -3.31
N ASP A 2 -4.92 15.22 -2.67
CA ASP A 2 -4.25 16.37 -3.25
C ASP A 2 -2.90 16.57 -2.55
N ASN A 3 -1.85 16.82 -3.31
CA ASN A 3 -0.55 17.20 -2.79
C ASN A 3 -0.41 18.73 -2.84
N PRO A 4 -0.58 19.46 -1.72
CA PRO A 4 -0.54 20.92 -1.74
C PRO A 4 0.85 21.48 -2.08
N THR A 5 1.92 20.72 -1.85
CA THR A 5 3.31 21.17 -2.09
C THR A 5 3.64 21.19 -3.58
N HIS A 6 3.20 20.17 -4.33
CA HIS A 6 3.55 19.99 -5.76
C HIS A 6 2.36 20.15 -6.71
N GLY A 7 1.14 20.26 -6.19
CA GLY A 7 -0.08 20.48 -6.96
C GLY A 7 -0.61 19.26 -7.73
N ASN A 8 0.02 18.08 -7.59
CA ASN A 8 -0.44 16.84 -8.22
C ASN A 8 -1.52 16.14 -7.38
N GLN A 9 -2.30 15.27 -8.03
CA GLN A 9 -3.43 14.55 -7.43
C GLN A 9 -3.38 13.07 -7.77
N ALA A 10 -3.90 12.23 -6.89
CA ALA A 10 -4.15 10.81 -7.17
C ALA A 10 -5.43 10.32 -6.51
N TYR A 11 -5.92 9.20 -7.02
CA TYR A 11 -7.23 8.65 -6.68
C TYR A 11 -7.12 7.17 -6.37
N SER A 12 -8.00 6.70 -5.49
CA SER A 12 -8.28 5.29 -5.25
C SER A 12 -9.76 5.15 -4.93
N ASN A 13 -10.31 3.95 -5.11
CA ASN A 13 -11.66 3.63 -4.66
C ASN A 13 -11.72 3.47 -3.13
N LEU A 14 -12.91 3.22 -2.59
CA LEU A 14 -13.08 2.90 -1.17
C LEU A 14 -12.88 1.39 -0.92
N ASN A 15 -12.38 1.04 0.26
CA ASN A 15 -12.11 -0.34 0.62
C ASN A 15 -13.40 -1.08 1.03
N GLU A 16 -13.66 -2.23 0.42
CA GLU A 16 -14.84 -3.07 0.69
C GLU A 16 -14.75 -3.90 1.99
N GLY A 17 -13.56 -3.99 2.58
CA GLY A 17 -13.23 -4.82 3.73
C GLY A 17 -12.61 -6.18 3.38
N TYR A 18 -12.65 -7.09 4.35
CA TYR A 18 -12.26 -8.48 4.18
C TYR A 18 -13.43 -9.34 3.68
N GLY A 19 -13.11 -10.58 3.27
CA GLY A 19 -14.10 -11.57 2.82
C GLY A 19 -14.31 -11.58 1.31
N LYS A 20 -15.53 -11.92 0.87
CA LYS A 20 -15.91 -11.92 -0.55
C LYS A 20 -16.13 -10.48 -1.01
N VAL A 21 -15.24 -9.99 -1.86
CA VAL A 21 -15.22 -8.60 -2.34
C VAL A 21 -14.81 -8.54 -3.81
N LEU A 22 -15.21 -7.48 -4.50
CA LEU A 22 -14.96 -7.31 -5.94
C LEU A 22 -13.47 -7.24 -6.26
N ARG A 23 -12.65 -6.62 -5.39
CA ARG A 23 -11.19 -6.59 -5.59
C ARG A 23 -10.51 -7.97 -5.66
N TYR A 24 -11.21 -9.04 -5.26
CA TYR A 24 -10.78 -10.43 -5.44
C TYR A 24 -11.61 -11.20 -6.47
N GLY A 25 -12.41 -10.51 -7.29
CA GLY A 25 -13.21 -11.11 -8.36
C GLY A 25 -14.58 -11.65 -7.92
N ALA A 26 -15.07 -11.35 -6.71
CA ALA A 26 -16.42 -11.75 -6.30
C ALA A 26 -17.48 -10.80 -6.84
N TYR A 27 -18.62 -11.33 -7.31
CA TYR A 27 -19.71 -10.52 -7.88
C TYR A 27 -21.11 -11.09 -7.55
N SER A 28 -21.28 -11.75 -6.40
CA SER A 28 -22.59 -12.16 -5.92
C SER A 28 -23.50 -10.96 -5.64
N GLU A 29 -24.81 -11.19 -5.51
CA GLU A 29 -25.78 -10.14 -5.19
C GLU A 29 -25.39 -9.35 -3.92
N GLU A 30 -24.97 -10.05 -2.86
CA GLU A 30 -24.44 -9.43 -1.63
C GLU A 30 -23.26 -8.47 -1.88
N VAL A 31 -22.32 -8.83 -2.76
CA VAL A 31 -21.18 -7.97 -3.10
C VAL A 31 -21.65 -6.75 -3.88
N LEU A 32 -22.55 -6.95 -4.84
CA LEU A 32 -23.09 -5.85 -5.65
C LEU A 32 -23.95 -4.89 -4.82
N ASP A 33 -24.70 -5.40 -3.85
CA ASP A 33 -25.48 -4.58 -2.92
C ASP A 33 -24.57 -3.76 -2.00
N LYS A 34 -23.50 -4.36 -1.48
CA LYS A 34 -22.47 -3.62 -0.74
C LYS A 34 -21.85 -2.52 -1.61
N LEU A 35 -21.52 -2.80 -2.87
CA LEU A 35 -20.98 -1.77 -3.78
C LEU A 35 -21.99 -0.66 -4.08
N ARG A 36 -23.26 -0.99 -4.26
CA ARG A 36 -24.33 0.01 -4.42
C ARG A 36 -24.46 0.89 -3.18
N TRP A 37 -24.38 0.29 -1.99
CA TRP A 37 -24.40 1.03 -0.73
C TRP A 37 -23.14 1.90 -0.56
N ILE A 38 -21.95 1.39 -0.90
CA ILE A 38 -20.71 2.19 -0.88
C ILE A 38 -20.84 3.41 -1.79
N ASN A 39 -21.38 3.24 -3.00
CA ASN A 39 -21.54 4.34 -3.95
C ASN A 39 -22.72 5.27 -3.63
N GLY A 40 -23.82 4.74 -3.10
CA GLY A 40 -25.07 5.47 -2.86
C GLY A 40 -25.20 6.09 -1.48
N THR A 41 -24.47 5.58 -0.49
CA THR A 41 -24.57 6.00 0.91
C THR A 41 -23.20 6.42 1.46
N LEU A 42 -22.24 5.49 1.57
CA LEU A 42 -20.94 5.78 2.20
C LEU A 42 -20.18 6.90 1.49
N GLY A 43 -20.00 6.80 0.17
CA GLY A 43 -19.28 7.76 -0.64
C GLY A 43 -19.85 9.18 -0.53
N PRO A 44 -21.16 9.39 -0.74
CA PRO A 44 -21.81 10.68 -0.54
C PRO A 44 -21.66 11.23 0.88
N VAL A 45 -21.81 10.41 1.93
CA VAL A 45 -21.61 10.84 3.32
C VAL A 45 -20.18 11.29 3.55
N LEU A 46 -19.18 10.52 3.11
CA LEU A 46 -17.77 10.89 3.24
C LEU A 46 -17.44 12.17 2.47
N ARG A 47 -18.00 12.34 1.26
CA ARG A 47 -17.84 13.55 0.46
C ARG A 47 -18.38 14.77 1.21
N GLU A 48 -19.63 14.72 1.67
CA GLU A 48 -20.25 15.85 2.38
C GLU A 48 -19.51 16.16 3.68
N ALA A 49 -19.09 15.13 4.43
CA ALA A 49 -18.30 15.27 5.63
C ALA A 49 -16.96 15.98 5.38
N LEU A 50 -16.24 15.60 4.32
CA LEU A 50 -14.95 16.21 3.95
C LEU A 50 -15.10 17.61 3.35
N GLU A 51 -16.19 17.91 2.62
CA GLU A 51 -16.49 19.25 2.11
C GLU A 51 -16.75 20.27 3.24
N GLN A 52 -17.05 19.80 4.45
CA GLN A 52 -17.22 20.62 5.66
C GLN A 52 -15.93 20.78 6.50
N SER A 53 -14.78 20.31 5.99
CA SER A 53 -13.48 20.44 6.65
C SER A 53 -12.39 20.89 5.67
N ASP A 54 -11.18 21.16 6.18
CA ASP A 54 -10.00 21.42 5.36
C ASP A 54 -9.38 20.14 4.78
N GLY A 55 -10.17 19.06 4.65
CA GLY A 55 -9.68 17.71 4.38
C GLY A 55 -9.03 17.03 5.60
N LEU A 56 -8.36 15.90 5.35
CA LEU A 56 -7.59 15.15 6.36
C LEU A 56 -6.12 15.10 5.96
N ASP A 57 -5.21 15.35 6.91
CA ASP A 57 -3.77 15.15 6.69
C ASP A 57 -3.42 13.65 6.78
N ILE A 58 -3.41 12.98 5.63
CA ILE A 58 -3.08 11.54 5.53
C ILE A 58 -1.63 11.26 5.91
N ARG A 59 -0.69 12.20 5.68
CA ARG A 59 0.72 12.03 6.07
C ARG A 59 0.85 12.03 7.59
N ALA A 60 0.20 12.97 8.27
CA ALA A 60 0.18 13.00 9.74
C ALA A 60 -0.49 11.75 10.33
N LEU A 61 -1.61 11.30 9.74
CA LEU A 61 -2.28 10.06 10.12
C LEU A 61 -1.34 8.85 10.01
N LEU A 62 -0.62 8.72 8.89
CA LEU A 62 0.33 7.63 8.67
C LEU A 62 1.49 7.67 9.66
N ALA A 63 2.06 8.84 9.91
CA ALA A 63 3.14 9.00 10.90
C ALA A 63 2.70 8.53 12.29
N GLU A 64 1.49 8.88 12.73
CA GLU A 64 0.92 8.41 14.00
C GLU A 64 0.64 6.89 13.96
N ALA A 65 0.09 6.37 12.86
CA ALA A 65 -0.21 4.95 12.72
C ALA A 65 1.04 4.07 12.80
N LEU A 66 2.16 4.47 12.18
CA LEU A 66 3.43 3.76 12.29
C LEU A 66 3.92 3.68 13.75
N HIS A 67 3.69 4.72 14.55
CA HIS A 67 4.04 4.71 15.97
C HIS A 67 3.07 3.86 16.82
N MET A 68 1.94 3.46 16.25
CA MET A 68 0.91 2.63 16.88
C MET A 68 0.94 1.15 16.43
N GLY A 69 2.01 0.73 15.75
CA GLY A 69 2.21 -0.67 15.41
C GLY A 69 1.63 -1.08 14.06
N ASP A 70 1.29 -0.14 13.19
CA ASP A 70 0.94 -0.38 11.79
C ASP A 70 2.18 -0.27 10.88
N GLU A 71 2.10 -0.85 9.69
CA GLU A 71 3.09 -0.62 8.62
C GLU A 71 2.48 0.08 7.39
N GLY A 72 1.15 0.19 7.29
CA GLY A 72 0.48 0.98 6.26
C GLY A 72 0.18 0.24 4.95
N HIS A 73 0.35 -1.09 4.91
CA HIS A 73 -0.02 -1.93 3.76
C HIS A 73 -0.91 -3.11 4.18
N ASN A 74 -0.42 -4.07 4.98
CA ASN A 74 -1.23 -5.20 5.46
C ASN A 74 -1.90 -4.93 6.80
N ARG A 75 -1.21 -4.23 7.70
CA ARG A 75 -1.72 -3.85 9.01
C ARG A 75 -1.97 -2.34 9.02
N ASN A 76 -3.25 -2.01 8.93
CA ASN A 76 -3.78 -0.65 8.93
C ASN A 76 -4.79 -0.45 10.09
N LYS A 77 -4.64 -1.19 11.20
CA LYS A 77 -5.62 -1.18 12.28
C LYS A 77 -5.64 0.16 12.99
N ALA A 78 -4.47 0.66 13.39
CA ALA A 78 -4.36 1.97 14.01
C ALA A 78 -4.77 3.07 13.04
N GLY A 79 -4.28 3.03 11.79
CA GLY A 79 -4.63 3.99 10.76
C GLY A 79 -6.14 4.06 10.48
N SER A 80 -6.83 2.91 10.41
CA SER A 80 -8.27 2.84 10.19
C SER A 80 -9.06 3.41 11.38
N LEU A 81 -8.60 3.17 12.62
CA LEU A 81 -9.20 3.77 13.81
C LEU A 81 -8.96 5.29 13.89
N LEU A 82 -7.77 5.78 13.52
CA LEU A 82 -7.48 7.21 13.39
C LEU A 82 -8.34 7.86 12.31
N TYR A 83 -8.52 7.18 11.18
CA TYR A 83 -9.39 7.63 10.09
C TYR A 83 -10.84 7.75 10.54
N LEU A 84 -11.38 6.72 11.22
CA LEU A 84 -12.69 6.77 11.84
C LEU A 84 -12.79 7.95 12.83
N LYS A 85 -11.85 8.07 13.78
CA LYS A 85 -11.82 9.15 14.77
C LYS A 85 -11.91 10.54 14.13
N LEU A 86 -11.18 10.77 13.04
CA LEU A 86 -11.17 12.06 12.34
C LEU A 86 -12.47 12.32 11.58
N LEU A 87 -13.07 11.29 11.00
CA LEU A 87 -14.31 11.39 10.23
C LEU A 87 -15.57 11.44 11.10
N SER A 88 -15.62 10.75 12.24
CA SER A 88 -16.80 10.68 13.11
C SER A 88 -17.47 12.03 13.40
N PRO A 89 -16.76 13.08 13.86
CA PRO A 89 -17.40 14.37 14.13
C PRO A 89 -17.85 15.11 12.88
N LEU A 90 -17.30 14.80 11.70
CA LEU A 90 -17.73 15.37 10.42
C LEU A 90 -18.99 14.67 9.92
N ILE A 91 -19.01 13.34 10.00
CA ILE A 91 -20.18 12.50 9.68
C ILE A 91 -21.38 12.90 10.55
N ALA A 92 -21.20 13.02 11.86
CA ALA A 92 -22.26 13.41 12.79
C ALA A 92 -22.87 14.80 12.52
N LYS A 93 -22.16 15.68 11.80
CA LYS A 93 -22.70 16.99 11.41
C LYS A 93 -23.60 16.91 10.18
N VAL A 94 -23.25 16.05 9.22
CA VAL A 94 -23.88 16.01 7.90
C VAL A 94 -25.02 15.01 7.83
N VAL A 95 -24.89 13.86 8.50
CA VAL A 95 -25.93 12.83 8.50
C VAL A 95 -27.05 13.20 9.47
N LYS A 96 -28.31 13.12 9.01
CA LYS A 96 -29.51 13.41 9.83
C LYS A 96 -30.28 12.16 10.25
N ASP A 97 -30.10 11.07 9.51
CA ASP A 97 -30.69 9.78 9.83
C ASP A 97 -29.72 9.01 10.74
N GLU A 98 -30.13 8.79 12.00
CA GLU A 98 -29.31 8.11 13.01
C GLU A 98 -28.94 6.67 12.60
N GLY A 99 -29.79 6.01 11.80
CA GLY A 99 -29.52 4.67 11.28
C GLY A 99 -28.40 4.68 10.24
N VAL A 100 -28.44 5.63 9.31
CA VAL A 100 -27.37 5.81 8.30
C VAL A 100 -26.06 6.21 8.97
N GLU A 101 -26.10 7.10 9.97
CA GLU A 101 -24.92 7.51 10.71
C GLU A 101 -24.26 6.31 11.39
N ALA A 102 -25.04 5.54 12.14
CA ALA A 102 -24.56 4.34 12.83
C ALA A 102 -23.97 3.31 11.83
N GLU A 103 -24.65 3.08 10.70
CA GLU A 103 -24.21 2.13 9.68
C GLU A 103 -22.86 2.54 9.07
N VAL A 104 -22.69 3.82 8.73
CA VAL A 104 -21.43 4.35 8.17
C VAL A 104 -20.28 4.24 9.18
N LEU A 105 -20.51 4.65 10.43
CA LEU A 105 -19.49 4.58 11.48
C LEU A 105 -19.10 3.13 11.78
N GLN A 106 -20.08 2.22 11.83
CA GLN A 106 -19.85 0.80 12.02
C GLN A 106 -19.03 0.21 10.87
N PHE A 107 -19.38 0.52 9.62
CA PHE A 107 -18.63 0.04 8.45
C PHE A 107 -17.16 0.47 8.49
N LEU A 108 -16.88 1.74 8.80
CA LEU A 108 -15.52 2.26 8.92
C LEU A 108 -14.75 1.62 10.08
N GLY A 109 -15.41 1.36 11.20
CA GLY A 109 -14.81 0.77 12.41
C GLY A 109 -14.52 -0.72 12.30
N ASP A 110 -15.40 -1.49 11.64
CA ASP A 110 -15.21 -2.92 11.43
C ASP A 110 -14.19 -3.22 10.32
N ASN A 111 -14.06 -2.30 9.36
CA ASN A 111 -13.10 -2.43 8.29
C ASN A 111 -11.70 -1.95 8.72
N ALA A 112 -10.85 -2.89 9.12
CA ALA A 112 -9.45 -2.63 9.47
C ALA A 112 -8.56 -2.18 8.29
N LEU A 113 -9.12 -2.09 7.07
CA LEU A 113 -8.47 -1.56 5.87
C LEU A 113 -9.17 -0.30 5.35
N SER A 114 -10.06 0.33 6.11
CA SER A 114 -10.86 1.49 5.65
C SER A 114 -9.97 2.64 5.18
N VAL A 115 -8.79 2.83 5.79
CA VAL A 115 -7.83 3.87 5.39
C VAL A 115 -6.84 3.45 4.30
N LEU A 116 -6.73 2.16 3.97
CA LEU A 116 -5.67 1.65 3.08
C LEU A 116 -5.70 2.30 1.70
N ASN A 117 -6.88 2.43 1.10
CA ASN A 117 -7.01 3.01 -0.24
C ASN A 117 -6.66 4.51 -0.27
N PRO A 118 -7.14 5.36 0.66
CA PRO A 118 -6.62 6.71 0.86
C PRO A 118 -5.10 6.76 1.05
N VAL A 119 -4.53 5.84 1.82
CA VAL A 119 -3.07 5.71 2.03
C VAL A 119 -2.34 5.40 0.74
N MET A 120 -2.85 4.46 -0.08
CA MET A 120 -2.27 4.15 -1.38
C MET A 120 -2.27 5.37 -2.31
N ALA A 121 -3.37 6.14 -2.34
CA ALA A 121 -3.43 7.38 -3.11
C ALA A 121 -2.46 8.45 -2.57
N ALA A 122 -2.27 8.54 -1.25
CA ALA A 122 -1.26 9.41 -0.63
C ALA A 122 0.16 9.00 -1.02
N CYS A 123 0.46 7.70 -0.98
CA CYS A 123 1.74 7.15 -1.43
C CYS A 123 1.98 7.43 -2.91
N LYS A 124 0.94 7.30 -3.74
CA LYS A 124 1.01 7.62 -5.17
C LYS A 124 1.35 9.09 -5.41
N VAL A 125 0.67 10.04 -4.76
CA VAL A 125 1.01 11.47 -4.95
C VAL A 125 2.41 11.82 -4.47
N MET A 126 2.91 11.16 -3.42
CA MET A 126 4.29 11.34 -2.94
C MET A 126 5.30 10.79 -3.96
N ALA A 127 5.08 9.57 -4.47
CA ALA A 127 5.95 8.96 -5.45
C ALA A 127 5.95 9.71 -6.80
N ASP A 128 4.79 10.24 -7.22
CA ASP A 128 4.67 11.05 -8.43
C ASP A 128 5.37 12.41 -8.32
N ALA A 129 5.43 13.00 -7.11
CA ALA A 129 6.20 14.22 -6.89
C ALA A 129 7.71 14.01 -7.07
N ALA A 130 8.19 12.76 -6.95
CA ALA A 130 9.57 12.37 -7.22
C ALA A 130 9.79 11.85 -8.66
N HIS A 131 8.75 11.83 -9.51
CA HIS A 131 8.82 11.30 -10.87
C HIS A 131 9.20 12.37 -11.90
N GLY A 132 9.89 11.97 -12.98
CA GLY A 132 10.30 12.87 -14.06
C GLY A 132 11.55 13.69 -13.75
N VAL A 133 12.36 13.30 -12.75
CA VAL A 133 13.63 13.96 -12.43
C VAL A 133 14.71 13.42 -13.35
N GLU A 134 15.28 14.29 -14.19
CA GLU A 134 16.36 13.95 -15.12
C GLU A 134 17.57 13.36 -14.37
N GLY A 135 18.08 12.24 -14.87
CA GLY A 135 19.21 11.51 -14.27
C GLY A 135 18.89 10.79 -12.95
N SER A 136 17.63 10.71 -12.54
CA SER A 136 17.25 9.98 -11.32
C SER A 136 17.08 8.48 -11.60
N THR A 137 17.69 7.66 -10.76
CA THR A 137 17.58 6.18 -10.78
C THR A 137 16.55 5.66 -9.79
N VAL A 138 15.76 6.54 -9.17
CA VAL A 138 14.77 6.19 -8.16
C VAL A 138 13.52 5.58 -8.79
N VAL A 139 13.07 4.44 -8.27
CA VAL A 139 11.78 3.84 -8.59
C VAL A 139 10.65 4.69 -8.00
N THR A 140 9.67 5.02 -8.82
CA THR A 140 8.52 5.88 -8.45
C THR A 140 7.18 5.20 -8.63
N ALA A 141 7.16 3.99 -9.17
CA ALA A 141 5.99 3.12 -9.10
C ALA A 141 6.44 1.67 -9.10
N MET A 142 5.83 0.87 -8.23
CA MET A 142 5.77 -0.58 -8.32
C MET A 142 4.31 -0.99 -8.35
N ALA A 143 3.93 -1.84 -9.29
CA ALA A 143 2.55 -2.32 -9.45
C ALA A 143 2.55 -3.74 -10.02
N ARG A 144 1.44 -4.46 -9.84
CA ARG A 144 1.30 -5.82 -10.36
C ARG A 144 -0.16 -6.13 -10.69
N ASN A 145 -0.38 -6.98 -11.68
CA ASN A 145 -1.72 -7.25 -12.21
C ASN A 145 -2.17 -8.72 -12.06
N GLY A 146 -1.44 -9.53 -11.29
CA GLY A 146 -1.69 -10.98 -11.16
C GLY A 146 -1.09 -11.81 -12.30
N THR A 147 -0.35 -11.20 -13.22
CA THR A 147 0.43 -11.87 -14.26
C THR A 147 1.84 -11.30 -14.34
N ASP A 148 1.97 -9.97 -14.39
CA ASP A 148 3.22 -9.23 -14.46
C ASP A 148 3.41 -8.32 -13.25
N PHE A 149 4.67 -8.13 -12.88
CA PHE A 149 5.13 -7.08 -11.99
C PHE A 149 5.82 -6.00 -12.82
N GLY A 150 5.48 -4.74 -12.59
CA GLY A 150 6.02 -3.60 -13.31
C GLY A 150 6.65 -2.56 -12.39
N VAL A 151 7.71 -1.91 -12.87
CA VAL A 151 8.30 -0.72 -12.24
C VAL A 151 8.42 0.46 -13.19
N ARG A 152 8.34 1.67 -12.63
CA ARG A 152 8.71 2.93 -13.28
C ARG A 152 9.86 3.59 -12.54
N VAL A 153 10.77 4.21 -13.29
CA VAL A 153 11.94 4.92 -12.75
C VAL A 153 11.88 6.39 -13.16
N SER A 154 12.18 7.29 -12.21
CA SER A 154 12.01 8.74 -12.37
C SER A 154 12.70 9.30 -13.62
N GLY A 155 13.97 8.96 -13.83
CA GLY A 155 14.76 9.42 -14.99
C GLY A 155 14.46 8.72 -16.31
N LEU A 156 13.52 7.76 -16.34
CA LEU A 156 13.12 7.02 -17.54
C LEU A 156 11.72 7.40 -18.05
N GLY A 157 11.06 8.37 -17.42
CA GLY A 157 9.75 8.86 -17.85
C GLY A 157 8.64 7.80 -17.68
N ASP A 158 7.79 7.66 -18.69
CA ASP A 158 6.58 6.83 -18.61
C ASP A 158 6.79 5.35 -18.94
N ASP A 159 8.03 4.93 -19.24
CA ASP A 159 8.36 3.55 -19.58
C ASP A 159 8.14 2.61 -18.39
N TRP A 160 7.55 1.44 -18.68
CA TRP A 160 7.35 0.34 -17.74
C TRP A 160 8.31 -0.81 -18.04
N PHE A 161 8.97 -1.30 -17.00
CA PHE A 161 9.81 -2.50 -17.07
C PHE A 161 9.08 -3.63 -16.36
N THR A 162 8.80 -4.72 -17.07
CA THR A 162 7.91 -5.78 -16.60
C THR A 162 8.54 -7.16 -16.70
N ALA A 163 8.17 -8.03 -15.77
CA ALA A 163 8.45 -9.46 -15.79
C ALA A 163 7.33 -10.21 -15.06
N PRO A 164 7.21 -11.55 -15.22
CA PRO A 164 6.16 -12.32 -14.56
C PRO A 164 6.14 -12.11 -13.04
N ALA A 165 4.96 -11.86 -12.48
CA ALA A 165 4.77 -11.68 -11.05
C ALA A 165 5.05 -12.98 -10.27
N GLY A 166 5.71 -12.85 -9.12
CA GLY A 166 5.99 -13.97 -8.24
C GLY A 166 4.74 -14.45 -7.47
N ILE A 167 4.77 -15.69 -6.99
CA ILE A 167 3.81 -16.19 -6.01
C ILE A 167 4.28 -15.73 -4.62
N PRO A 168 3.45 -15.02 -3.82
CA PRO A 168 3.85 -14.65 -2.48
C PRO A 168 4.00 -15.86 -1.56
N GLU A 169 5.02 -15.85 -0.71
CA GLU A 169 5.29 -16.90 0.27
C GLU A 169 4.87 -16.44 1.66
N GLY A 170 4.09 -17.26 2.37
CA GLY A 170 3.64 -16.88 3.71
C GLY A 170 2.70 -17.87 4.37
N LEU A 171 1.88 -17.37 5.30
CA LEU A 171 0.90 -18.17 6.01
C LEU A 171 -0.39 -18.25 5.21
N TYR A 172 -0.85 -19.48 5.00
CA TYR A 172 -2.14 -19.77 4.39
C TYR A 172 -3.21 -19.99 5.47
N PHE A 173 -4.43 -19.55 5.17
CA PHE A 173 -5.58 -19.81 6.03
C PHE A 173 -5.92 -21.30 6.05
N PRO A 174 -6.55 -21.81 7.13
CA PRO A 174 -6.92 -23.23 7.21
C PRO A 174 -7.71 -23.69 5.99
N GLY A 175 -7.23 -24.76 5.33
CA GLY A 175 -7.85 -25.33 4.14
C GLY A 175 -7.26 -24.86 2.80
N PHE A 176 -6.32 -23.90 2.81
CA PHE A 176 -5.59 -23.45 1.62
C PHE A 176 -4.10 -23.76 1.68
N THR A 177 -3.48 -23.80 0.51
CA THR A 177 -2.05 -24.06 0.32
C THR A 177 -1.48 -23.13 -0.75
N SER A 178 -0.17 -23.21 -0.98
CA SER A 178 0.49 -22.46 -2.06
C SER A 178 -0.01 -22.82 -3.46
N GLU A 179 -0.61 -23.99 -3.66
CA GLU A 179 -1.19 -24.38 -4.95
C GLU A 179 -2.45 -23.58 -5.30
N ASP A 180 -3.08 -22.95 -4.31
CA ASP A 180 -4.29 -22.15 -4.46
C ASP A 180 -4.00 -20.67 -4.75
N ALA A 181 -2.75 -20.25 -4.59
CA ALA A 181 -2.32 -18.86 -4.69
C ALA A 181 -2.33 -18.35 -6.14
N ASN A 182 -2.79 -17.11 -6.31
CA ASN A 182 -2.53 -16.32 -7.50
C ASN A 182 -1.12 -15.70 -7.44
N ALA A 183 -0.57 -15.35 -8.60
CA ALA A 183 0.57 -14.44 -8.64
C ALA A 183 0.21 -13.07 -8.04
N ASP A 184 1.21 -12.36 -7.53
CA ASP A 184 1.00 -11.10 -6.80
C ASP A 184 0.20 -10.09 -7.65
N ILE A 185 -0.73 -9.39 -6.99
CA ILE A 185 -1.76 -8.57 -7.67
C ILE A 185 -2.10 -7.31 -6.88
N GLY A 186 -2.28 -6.21 -7.61
CA GLY A 186 -2.75 -4.91 -7.13
C GLY A 186 -1.73 -3.78 -7.33
N ASP A 187 -2.10 -2.57 -6.90
CA ASP A 187 -1.21 -1.40 -6.90
C ASP A 187 -0.67 -1.05 -5.50
N SER A 188 -1.07 -1.79 -4.47
CA SER A 188 -0.68 -1.54 -3.08
C SER A 188 0.83 -1.55 -2.80
N THR A 189 1.66 -2.09 -3.70
CA THR A 189 3.13 -1.92 -3.72
C THR A 189 3.60 -0.48 -3.84
N ILE A 190 2.70 0.45 -4.17
CA ILE A 190 2.97 1.87 -4.08
C ILE A 190 3.30 2.32 -2.64
N THR A 191 2.83 1.57 -1.63
CA THR A 191 3.15 1.81 -0.22
C THR A 191 4.63 1.54 0.07
N GLU A 192 5.19 0.41 -0.39
CA GLU A 192 6.64 0.16 -0.34
C GLU A 192 7.45 1.13 -1.20
N THR A 193 6.91 1.53 -2.35
CA THR A 193 7.55 2.55 -3.20
C THR A 193 7.73 3.86 -2.44
N ALA A 194 6.76 4.23 -1.59
CA ALA A 194 6.81 5.41 -0.74
C ALA A 194 7.57 5.20 0.60
N GLY A 195 8.13 4.00 0.83
CA GLY A 195 8.92 3.69 2.02
C GLY A 195 8.10 3.26 3.24
N ILE A 196 6.87 2.78 3.06
CA ILE A 196 6.09 2.13 4.13
C ILE A 196 5.82 0.66 3.76
N GLY A 197 4.85 -0.01 4.40
CA GLY A 197 4.58 -1.44 4.16
C GLY A 197 5.76 -2.31 4.59
N GLY A 198 6.27 -3.14 3.67
CA GLY A 198 7.48 -3.94 3.88
C GLY A 198 8.69 -3.16 4.40
N PHE A 199 8.81 -1.90 3.97
CA PHE A 199 9.93 -1.01 4.33
C PHE A 199 9.81 -0.47 5.76
N ALA A 200 8.61 -0.55 6.37
CA ALA A 200 8.33 -0.12 7.73
C ALA A 200 7.95 -1.28 8.67
N MET A 201 8.25 -2.53 8.28
CA MET A 201 7.93 -3.72 9.10
C MET A 201 8.46 -3.66 10.53
N ALA A 202 9.60 -3.00 10.77
CA ALA A 202 10.14 -2.80 12.11
C ALA A 202 9.14 -2.11 13.06
N SER A 203 8.26 -1.26 12.55
CA SER A 203 7.20 -0.61 13.34
C SER A 203 6.04 -1.55 13.66
N ALA A 204 5.86 -2.63 12.91
CA ALA A 204 4.69 -3.51 13.01
C ALA A 204 5.07 -4.95 13.40
N PRO A 205 5.77 -5.22 14.51
CA PRO A 205 6.26 -6.57 14.83
C PRO A 205 5.14 -7.62 14.92
N ALA A 206 3.91 -7.24 15.20
CA ALA A 206 2.76 -8.14 15.23
C ALA A 206 2.32 -8.63 13.84
N ILE A 207 2.80 -8.03 12.74
CA ILE A 207 2.47 -8.47 11.37
C ILE A 207 3.01 -9.87 11.08
N VAL A 208 4.10 -10.30 11.73
CA VAL A 208 4.77 -11.57 11.45
C VAL A 208 3.90 -12.79 11.79
N ALA A 209 2.92 -12.62 12.69
CA ALA A 209 1.90 -13.63 12.94
C ALA A 209 0.93 -13.83 11.76
N PHE A 210 0.91 -12.90 10.80
CA PHE A 210 0.07 -12.90 9.61
C PHE A 210 0.87 -13.21 8.34
N VAL A 211 2.10 -12.70 8.22
CA VAL A 211 2.95 -12.86 7.01
C VAL A 211 4.04 -13.93 7.15
N SER A 212 4.07 -14.67 8.26
CA SER A 212 5.15 -15.56 8.69
C SER A 212 6.42 -14.81 9.15
N GLY A 213 7.26 -15.51 9.92
CA GLY A 213 8.53 -14.99 10.45
C GLY A 213 8.48 -14.57 11.93
N THR A 214 9.49 -13.82 12.35
CA THR A 214 9.70 -13.36 13.72
C THR A 214 9.79 -11.83 13.80
N PRO A 215 9.57 -11.20 14.97
CA PRO A 215 9.78 -9.76 15.12
C PRO A 215 11.19 -9.29 14.72
N GLN A 216 12.20 -10.16 14.87
CA GLN A 216 13.55 -9.89 14.39
C GLN A 216 13.63 -9.88 12.86
N ASP A 217 12.89 -10.75 12.17
CA ASP A 217 12.83 -10.75 10.70
C ASP A 217 12.19 -9.47 10.16
N ALA A 218 11.18 -8.92 10.87
CA ALA A 218 10.58 -7.63 10.55
C ALA A 218 11.60 -6.48 10.66
N LEU A 219 12.43 -6.49 11.72
CA LEU A 219 13.52 -5.54 11.90
C LEU A 219 14.57 -5.68 10.79
N ASN A 220 15.02 -6.90 10.54
CA ASN A 220 16.02 -7.21 9.51
C ASN A 220 15.54 -6.83 8.11
N THR A 221 14.26 -7.03 7.82
CA THR A 221 13.64 -6.62 6.55
C THR A 221 13.75 -5.12 6.34
N THR A 222 13.39 -4.32 7.35
CA THR A 222 13.55 -2.86 7.29
C THR A 222 15.03 -2.47 7.14
N LEU A 223 15.94 -3.12 7.87
CA LEU A 223 17.37 -2.86 7.79
C LEU A 223 17.95 -3.14 6.39
N GLU A 224 17.55 -4.26 5.77
CA GLU A 224 17.94 -4.62 4.40
C GLU A 224 17.49 -3.58 3.37
N MET A 225 16.32 -2.94 3.57
CA MET A 225 15.81 -1.94 2.63
C MET A 225 16.59 -0.62 2.67
N TYR A 226 17.32 -0.29 3.74
CA TYR A 226 18.24 0.86 3.73
C TYR A 226 19.40 0.67 2.75
N GLU A 227 19.81 -0.57 2.48
CA GLU A 227 20.92 -0.86 1.56
C GLU A 227 20.59 -0.47 0.12
N ILE A 228 19.30 -0.50 -0.26
CA ILE A 228 18.85 -0.24 -1.64
C ILE A 228 18.14 1.10 -1.82
N THR A 229 18.02 1.91 -0.77
CA THR A 229 17.35 3.22 -0.80
C THR A 229 18.34 4.38 -0.73
N VAL A 230 17.93 5.55 -1.19
CA VAL A 230 18.80 6.74 -1.26
C VAL A 230 18.71 7.62 -0.01
N ALA A 231 17.64 7.51 0.78
CA ALA A 231 17.41 8.37 1.94
C ALA A 231 16.55 7.69 3.01
N GLU A 232 16.43 8.37 4.16
CA GLU A 232 15.45 8.10 5.20
C GLU A 232 14.31 9.12 5.11
N HIS A 233 13.07 8.68 5.34
CA HIS A 233 11.90 9.55 5.27
C HIS A 233 11.83 10.47 6.52
N GLU A 234 11.68 11.79 6.33
CA GLU A 234 11.68 12.77 7.43
C GLU A 234 10.50 12.60 8.41
N HIS A 235 9.29 12.33 7.88
CA HIS A 235 8.07 12.26 8.70
C HIS A 235 7.64 10.85 9.13
N PHE A 236 8.03 9.81 8.39
CA PHE A 236 7.68 8.43 8.72
C PHE A 236 8.84 7.83 9.48
N THR A 237 8.74 7.86 10.80
CA THR A 237 9.81 7.40 11.71
C THR A 237 9.36 6.17 12.47
N MET A 238 10.33 5.36 12.92
CA MET A 238 10.05 4.06 13.54
C MET A 238 10.60 4.01 14.98
N PRO A 239 9.74 3.99 16.01
CA PRO A 239 10.19 3.95 17.40
C PRO A 239 11.17 2.80 17.73
N PRO A 240 10.99 1.56 17.20
CA PRO A 240 11.92 0.45 17.44
C PRO A 240 13.33 0.66 16.88
N LEU A 241 13.52 1.63 15.98
CA LEU A 241 14.80 2.02 15.40
C LEU A 241 15.21 3.43 15.84
N GLU A 242 14.91 3.78 17.09
CA GLU A 242 15.26 5.09 17.69
C GLU A 242 14.72 6.28 16.87
N PHE A 243 13.54 6.12 16.27
CA PHE A 243 12.89 7.11 15.39
C PHE A 243 13.68 7.45 14.12
N ARG A 244 14.52 6.54 13.63
CA ARG A 244 15.04 6.62 12.24
C ARG A 244 13.89 6.66 11.24
N GLY A 245 14.08 7.42 10.16
CA GLY A 245 13.11 7.58 9.09
C GLY A 245 13.03 6.31 8.24
N THR A 246 11.87 5.94 7.71
CA THR A 246 11.74 4.74 6.89
C THR A 246 12.62 4.82 5.63
N PRO A 247 13.19 3.68 5.17
CA PRO A 247 14.00 3.67 3.95
C PRO A 247 13.15 4.15 2.76
N THR A 248 13.64 5.12 1.99
CA THR A 248 12.86 5.72 0.89
C THR A 248 13.69 6.04 -0.36
N GLY A 249 13.04 5.93 -1.51
CA GLY A 249 13.66 6.10 -2.83
C GLY A 249 14.53 4.92 -3.22
N ILE A 250 13.91 3.84 -3.70
CA ILE A 250 14.60 2.62 -4.17
C ILE A 250 15.47 2.96 -5.38
N ASP A 251 16.77 2.73 -5.30
CA ASP A 251 17.73 3.00 -6.38
C ASP A 251 17.99 1.73 -7.21
N ILE A 252 17.64 1.75 -8.49
CA ILE A 252 17.83 0.59 -9.38
C ILE A 252 19.30 0.15 -9.47
N ARG A 253 20.26 1.08 -9.30
CA ARG A 253 21.70 0.75 -9.32
C ARG A 253 22.08 -0.12 -8.14
N LYS A 254 21.67 0.28 -6.94
CA LYS A 254 21.94 -0.45 -5.69
C LYS A 254 21.25 -1.81 -5.70
N VAL A 255 20.02 -1.89 -6.20
CA VAL A 255 19.30 -3.15 -6.36
C VAL A 255 20.08 -4.13 -7.24
N VAL A 256 20.55 -3.68 -8.40
CA VAL A 256 21.30 -4.55 -9.33
C VAL A 256 22.69 -4.90 -8.79
N GLU A 257 23.41 -3.92 -8.24
CA GLU A 257 24.77 -4.08 -7.70
C GLU A 257 24.81 -5.05 -6.52
N LEU A 258 23.89 -4.90 -5.55
CA LEU A 258 23.86 -5.72 -4.34
C LEU A 258 23.07 -7.02 -4.53
N GLY A 259 22.27 -7.12 -5.60
CA GLY A 259 21.37 -8.25 -5.81
C GLY A 259 20.22 -8.32 -4.80
N ILE A 260 19.93 -7.22 -4.10
CA ILE A 260 18.85 -7.11 -3.11
C ILE A 260 17.66 -6.44 -3.81
N THR A 261 16.54 -7.15 -3.94
CA THR A 261 15.30 -6.54 -4.45
C THR A 261 14.46 -5.95 -3.31
N PRO A 262 13.42 -5.15 -3.58
CA PRO A 262 12.46 -4.72 -2.57
C PRO A 262 11.76 -5.87 -1.83
N ARG A 263 11.51 -5.71 -0.54
CA ARG A 263 10.64 -6.58 0.26
C ARG A 263 9.23 -6.00 0.31
N ILE A 264 8.26 -6.80 -0.11
CA ILE A 264 6.85 -6.41 -0.18
C ILE A 264 6.04 -7.34 0.70
N ASN A 265 5.21 -6.78 1.58
CA ASN A 265 4.21 -7.55 2.30
C ASN A 265 2.92 -7.51 1.50
N THR A 266 2.25 -8.64 1.29
CA THR A 266 1.05 -8.69 0.45
C THR A 266 0.05 -9.71 0.96
N GLY A 267 -1.23 -9.46 0.69
CA GLY A 267 -2.28 -10.45 0.89
C GLY A 267 -2.26 -11.48 -0.24
N ILE A 268 -2.30 -12.77 0.09
CA ILE A 268 -2.32 -13.85 -0.89
C ILE A 268 -3.75 -14.00 -1.40
N ALA A 269 -4.00 -13.65 -2.66
CA ALA A 269 -5.26 -13.89 -3.33
C ALA A 269 -5.34 -15.33 -3.84
N HIS A 270 -6.54 -15.91 -3.86
CA HIS A 270 -6.78 -17.18 -4.52
C HIS A 270 -6.73 -17.00 -6.06
N LYS A 271 -6.26 -18.03 -6.79
CA LYS A 271 -6.21 -18.02 -8.27
C LYS A 271 -7.60 -18.08 -8.94
N GLU A 272 -8.56 -18.75 -8.29
CA GLU A 272 -9.95 -18.74 -8.74
C GLU A 272 -10.68 -17.47 -8.28
N PRO A 273 -11.40 -16.79 -9.19
CA PRO A 273 -12.05 -15.51 -8.90
C PRO A 273 -13.14 -15.63 -7.84
N GLY A 274 -13.16 -14.67 -6.91
CA GLY A 274 -14.21 -14.51 -5.91
C GLY A 274 -14.07 -15.36 -4.65
N VAL A 275 -13.05 -16.23 -4.56
CA VAL A 275 -12.72 -16.96 -3.32
C VAL A 275 -12.17 -16.00 -2.25
N GLY A 276 -11.38 -15.01 -2.65
CA GLY A 276 -10.88 -13.95 -1.77
C GLY A 276 -9.42 -14.12 -1.38
N GLN A 277 -9.07 -13.52 -0.24
CA GLN A 277 -7.76 -13.69 0.39
C GLN A 277 -7.68 -15.06 1.06
N VAL A 278 -6.59 -15.78 0.79
CA VAL A 278 -6.33 -17.14 1.31
C VAL A 278 -5.06 -17.23 2.16
N GLY A 279 -4.41 -16.08 2.38
CA GLY A 279 -3.24 -15.97 3.23
C GLY A 279 -2.65 -14.57 3.20
N ALA A 280 -1.47 -14.43 3.80
CA ALA A 280 -0.63 -13.26 3.66
C ALA A 280 0.83 -13.66 3.77
N GLY A 281 1.69 -12.87 3.14
CA GLY A 281 3.08 -13.25 3.01
C GLY A 281 3.97 -12.12 2.53
N LEU A 282 5.16 -12.54 2.15
CA LEU A 282 6.19 -11.71 1.56
C LEU A 282 6.37 -12.11 0.10
N VAL A 283 6.64 -11.12 -0.74
CA VAL A 283 7.03 -11.33 -2.13
C VAL A 283 8.18 -10.39 -2.47
N ARG A 284 8.96 -10.80 -3.46
CA ARG A 284 9.99 -9.97 -4.07
C ARG A 284 9.65 -9.75 -5.53
N PRO A 285 9.87 -8.54 -6.06
CA PRO A 285 9.78 -8.33 -7.49
C PRO A 285 10.89 -9.12 -8.22
N PRO A 286 10.65 -9.58 -9.46
CA PRO A 286 11.67 -10.24 -10.26
C PRO A 286 12.88 -9.32 -10.46
N LYS A 287 14.10 -9.86 -10.38
CA LYS A 287 15.33 -9.04 -10.47
C LYS A 287 15.47 -8.42 -11.86
N GLU A 288 15.01 -9.13 -12.88
CA GLU A 288 15.15 -8.81 -14.29
C GLU A 288 14.53 -7.45 -14.62
N ILE A 289 13.48 -7.00 -13.92
CA ILE A 289 12.86 -5.69 -14.17
C ILE A 289 13.80 -4.53 -13.83
N PHE A 290 14.66 -4.69 -12.80
CA PHE A 290 15.64 -3.69 -12.41
C PHE A 290 16.84 -3.70 -13.34
N GLU A 291 17.24 -4.87 -13.82
CA GLU A 291 18.30 -5.02 -14.83
C GLU A 291 17.88 -4.36 -16.14
N GLN A 292 16.66 -4.63 -16.63
CA GLN A 292 16.10 -3.97 -17.81
C GLN A 292 16.06 -2.44 -17.65
N ALA A 293 15.58 -1.95 -16.50
CA ALA A 293 15.54 -0.52 -16.23
C ALA A 293 16.95 0.10 -16.21
N LEU A 294 17.94 -0.60 -15.64
CA LEU A 294 19.32 -0.11 -15.59
C LEU A 294 19.96 -0.07 -16.98
N PHE A 295 19.71 -1.06 -17.84
CA PHE A 295 20.16 -1.04 -19.24
C PHE A 295 19.55 0.14 -20.00
N ALA A 296 18.22 0.34 -19.90
CA ALA A 296 17.55 1.47 -20.53
C ALA A 296 18.08 2.82 -20.01
N TYR A 297 18.43 2.89 -18.72
CA TYR A 297 19.07 4.06 -18.12
C TYR A 297 20.45 4.33 -18.74
N ALA A 298 21.31 3.32 -18.85
CA ALA A 298 22.61 3.47 -19.47
C ALA A 298 22.51 3.93 -20.94
N GLU A 299 21.56 3.37 -21.70
CA GLU A 299 21.29 3.78 -23.09
C GLU A 299 20.83 5.24 -23.17
N ARG A 300 19.86 5.64 -22.34
CA ARG A 300 19.31 7.01 -22.34
C ARG A 300 20.37 8.06 -22.01
N TYR A 301 21.24 7.77 -21.05
CA TYR A 301 22.24 8.71 -20.53
C TYR A 301 23.66 8.49 -21.07
N GLN A 302 23.85 7.57 -22.02
CA GLN A 302 25.12 7.29 -22.70
C GLN A 302 26.28 6.96 -21.74
N LEU A 303 26.02 6.04 -20.80
CA LEU A 303 26.97 5.57 -19.78
C LEU A 303 27.64 4.25 -20.14
#